data_AF-A0A7Y9XPC3-F1
#
_entry.id   AF-A0A7Y9XPC3-F1
#
_cell.length_a   1.000
_cell.length_b   1.000
_cell.length_c   1.000
_cell.angle_alpha   90.00
_cell.angle_beta   90.00
_cell.angle_gamma   90.00
#
_symmetry.space_group_name_H-M   'P 1'
#
loop_
_entity.id
_entity.type
_entity.pdbx_description
1 polymer ?
#
loop_
_entity_poly.entity_id
_entity_poly.type
_entity_poly.pdbx_seq_one_letter_code
_entity_poly.pdbx_strand_id
1 'polypeptide(L)' 'MAKRKIRSKELASTLGITEANLSLLKNGKVKGMKMETLAKLCAALDCQPGDLLEYQKD' A
#
# COMPACT_ATOMS: atom_id res chain seq x y z
N MET A 1 -12.43 1.43 5.01
CA MET A 1 -11.82 0.52 4.03
C MET A 1 -12.76 -0.64 3.74
N ALA A 2 -13.74 -0.44 2.85
CA ALA A 2 -14.88 -1.36 2.67
C ALA A 2 -15.22 -1.66 1.20
N LYS A 3 -14.23 -1.62 0.27
CA LYS A 3 -14.54 -1.86 -1.16
C LYS A 3 -13.80 -3.01 -1.84
N ARG A 4 -12.75 -3.61 -1.26
CA ARG A 4 -12.07 -4.77 -1.89
C ARG A 4 -11.68 -5.82 -0.86
N LYS A 5 -12.18 -7.05 -1.03
CA LYS A 5 -11.96 -8.22 -0.17
C LYS A 5 -10.55 -8.82 -0.35
N ILE A 6 -9.54 -7.99 -0.60
CA ILE A 6 -8.16 -8.46 -0.79
C ILE A 6 -7.58 -8.77 0.59
N ARG A 7 -7.15 -10.02 0.78
CA ARG A 7 -6.46 -10.44 2.00
C ARG A 7 -5.08 -9.78 2.02
N SER A 8 -4.67 -9.27 3.19
CA SER A 8 -3.36 -8.65 3.38
C SER A 8 -2.21 -9.53 2.88
N LYS A 9 -2.32 -10.84 3.07
CA LYS A 9 -1.35 -11.83 2.60
C LYS A 9 -1.18 -11.83 1.07
N GLU A 10 -2.29 -11.85 0.33
CA GLU A 10 -2.29 -11.82 -1.14
C GLU A 10 -1.72 -10.50 -1.66
N LEU A 11 -2.06 -9.40 -0.99
CA LEU A 11 -1.55 -8.07 -1.33
C LEU A 11 -0.03 -8.00 -1.11
N ALA A 12 0.47 -8.52 0.01
CA ALA A 12 1.90 -8.58 0.32
C ALA A 12 2.66 -9.39 -0.75
N SER A 13 2.14 -10.56 -1.11
CA SER A 13 2.71 -11.40 -2.19
C SER A 13 2.71 -10.70 -3.54
N THR A 14 1.61 -10.04 -3.92
CA THR A 14 1.51 -9.29 -5.19
C THR A 14 2.50 -8.13 -5.27
N LEU A 15 2.72 -7.45 -4.14
CA LEU A 15 3.64 -6.33 -4.01
C LEU A 15 5.11 -6.75 -3.88
N GLY A 16 5.37 -8.05 -3.64
CA GLY A 16 6.71 -8.55 -3.34
C GLY A 16 7.26 -8.06 -2.01
N ILE A 17 6.38 -7.77 -1.03
CA ILE A 17 6.76 -7.33 0.31
C ILE A 17 6.28 -8.34 1.36
N THR A 18 6.86 -8.27 2.56
CA THR A 18 6.40 -9.09 3.68
C THR A 18 5.12 -8.53 4.30
N GLU A 19 4.35 -9.37 4.99
CA GLU A 19 3.16 -8.93 5.73
C GLU A 19 3.49 -7.88 6.81
N ALA A 20 4.72 -7.92 7.36
CA ALA A 20 5.25 -6.91 8.27
C ALA A 20 5.39 -5.54 7.59
N ASN A 21 6.00 -5.49 6.39
CA ASN A 21 6.11 -4.25 5.62
C ASN A 21 4.74 -3.71 5.19
N LEU A 22 3.82 -4.59 4.81
CA LEU A 22 2.45 -4.20 4.48
C LEU A 22 1.74 -3.58 5.69
N SER A 23 1.94 -4.14 6.89
CA SER A 23 1.38 -3.59 8.13
C SER A 23 1.95 -2.22 8.47
N LEU A 24 3.26 -2.01 8.26
CA LEU A 24 3.88 -0.69 8.41
C LEU A 24 3.29 0.32 7.42
N LEU A 25 3.08 -0.10 6.17
CA LEU A 25 2.49 0.72 5.10
C LEU A 25 1.05 1.12 5.40
N LYS A 26 0.23 0.18 5.86
CA LYS A 26 -1.14 0.43 6.30
C LYS A 26 -1.22 1.41 7.47
N ASN A 27 -0.23 1.38 8.35
CA ASN A 27 -0.17 2.24 9.53
C ASN A 27 0.59 3.56 9.27
N GLY A 28 1.01 3.84 8.03
CA GLY A 28 1.76 5.05 7.67
C GLY A 28 3.16 5.13 8.30
N LYS A 29 3.70 4.03 8.85
CA LYS A 29 5.01 3.99 9.53
C LYS A 29 6.17 3.68 8.61
N VAL A 30 5.99 3.79 7.29
CA VAL A 30 7.06 3.50 6.33
C VAL A 30 7.88 4.76 6.09
N LYS A 31 9.21 4.61 6.02
CA LYS A 31 10.09 5.71 5.64
C LYS A 31 10.09 6.00 4.13
N GLY A 32 9.59 5.06 3.35
CA GLY A 32 9.50 5.15 1.90
C GLY A 32 9.14 3.81 1.28
N MET A 33 8.69 3.84 0.03
CA MET A 33 8.44 2.65 -0.78
C MET A 33 8.91 2.90 -2.21
N LYS A 34 9.20 1.82 -2.94
CA LYS A 34 9.53 1.93 -4.35
C LYS A 34 8.29 2.36 -5.13
N MET A 35 8.51 3.15 -6.19
CA MET A 35 7.43 3.54 -7.11
C MET A 35 6.76 2.33 -7.78
N GLU A 36 7.51 1.25 -8.05
CA GLU A 36 6.92 -0.01 -8.53
C GLU A 36 5.92 -0.61 -7.53
N THR A 37 6.19 -0.52 -6.23
CA THR A 37 5.33 -1.05 -5.17
C THR A 37 4.08 -0.20 -5.06
N LEU A 38 4.23 1.14 -5.12
CA LEU A 38 3.08 2.05 -5.17
C LEU A 38 2.22 1.78 -6.40
N ALA A 39 2.80 1.62 -7.59
CA ALA A 39 2.06 1.33 -8.82
C ALA A 39 1.30 0.00 -8.75
N LYS A 40 1.95 -1.07 -8.26
CA LYS A 40 1.30 -2.37 -8.03
C LYS A 40 0.18 -2.28 -7.00
N LEU A 41 0.36 -1.48 -5.94
CA LEU A 41 -0.66 -1.24 -4.91
C LEU A 41 -1.86 -0.51 -5.48
N CYS A 42 -1.61 0.55 -6.24
CA CYS A 42 -2.63 1.30 -6.98
C CYS A 42 -3.39 0.40 -7.95
N ALA A 43 -2.71 -0.49 -8.68
CA ALA A 43 -3.34 -1.44 -9.59
C ALA A 43 -4.18 -2.50 -8.85
N ALA A 44 -3.70 -3.02 -7.73
CA ALA A 44 -4.43 -4.01 -6.94
C ALA A 44 -5.67 -3.41 -6.26
N LEU A 45 -5.54 -2.17 -5.76
CA LEU A 45 -6.63 -1.44 -5.09
C LEU A 45 -7.51 -0.65 -6.07
N ASP A 46 -7.08 -0.52 -7.33
CA ASP A 46 -7.71 0.29 -8.38
C ASP A 46 -7.99 1.71 -7.89
N CYS A 47 -6.93 2.34 -7.39
CA CYS A 47 -6.95 3.69 -6.89
C CYS A 47 -5.77 4.46 -7.47
N GLN A 48 -5.79 5.78 -7.33
CA GLN A 48 -4.66 6.60 -7.73
C GLN A 48 -3.66 6.75 -6.57
N PRO A 49 -2.38 7.05 -6.86
CA PRO A 49 -1.40 7.31 -5.80
C PRO A 49 -1.80 8.50 -4.92
N GLY A 50 -2.54 9.48 -5.46
CA GLY A 50 -3.09 10.60 -4.69
C GLY A 50 -4.17 10.21 -3.68
N ASP A 51 -4.86 9.07 -3.86
CA ASP A 51 -5.80 8.54 -2.85
C ASP A 51 -5.07 7.91 -1.65
N LEU A 52 -3.79 7.53 -1.83
CA LEU A 52 -3.00 6.84 -0.81
C LEU A 52 -2.00 7.74 -0.11
N LEU A 53 -1.56 8.80 -0.78
CA LEU A 53 -0.53 9.71 -0.31
C LEU A 53 -1.16 11.03 0.09
N GLU A 54 -1.07 11.36 1.38
CA GLU A 54 -1.44 12.67 1.91
C GLU A 54 -0.16 13.38 2.34
N TYR A 55 -0.02 14.64 1.91
CA TYR A 55 1.03 15.50 2.45
C TYR A 55 0.64 15.93 3.87
N GLN A 56 1.39 15.48 4.88
CA GLN A 56 1.28 16.01 6.23
C GLN A 56 2.41 17.01 6.48
N LYS A 57 2.02 18.21 6.90
CA LYS A 57 2.92 19.26 7.33
C LYS A 57 3.19 19.09 8.82
N ASP A 58 4.45 18.95 9.20
CA ASP A 58 4.91 19.04 10.60
C ASP A 58 4.86 20.50 11.07
#